data_AF-A0A124GAG5-F1
#
_entry.id   AF-A0A124GAG5-F1
#
_cell.length_a   1.000
_cell.length_b   1.000
_cell.length_c   1.000
_cell.angle_alpha   90.00
_cell.angle_beta   90.00
_cell.angle_gamma   90.00
#
_symmetry.space_group_name_H-M   'P 1'
#
loop_
_entity.id
_entity.type
_entity.pdbx_description
1 polymer ?
#
loop_
_entity_poly.entity_id
_entity_poly.type
_entity_poly.pdbx_seq_one_letter_code
_entity_poly.pdbx_strand_id
1 'polypeptide(L)'
;MGSGTYSWVERHPRPSSPRSPLALGSGLDTVIDDRAAYQAVLDAIRGIDEVRAEAFRRTTRWWRGRELREPLDKAPLPVLTAVEKPLGDLPTRDR
;
A
#
# COMPACT_ATOMS: atom_id res chain seq x y z
N MET A 1 36.51 -16.34 -26.48
CA MET A 1 36.42 -15.18 -25.56
C MET A 1 34.97 -14.70 -25.58
N GLY A 2 34.03 -15.38 -24.95
CA GLY A 2 33.76 -15.34 -23.51
C GLY A 2 32.40 -14.63 -23.29
N SER A 3 31.30 -15.29 -23.67
CA SER A 3 29.93 -14.80 -23.44
C SER A 3 29.60 -14.90 -21.95
N GLY A 4 29.98 -13.87 -21.20
CA GLY A 4 29.67 -13.75 -19.78
C GLY A 4 28.17 -13.57 -19.59
N THR A 5 27.51 -14.57 -19.01
CA THR A 5 26.13 -14.46 -18.53
C THR A 5 26.13 -13.56 -17.30
N TYR A 6 25.90 -12.26 -17.50
CA TYR A 6 25.71 -11.34 -16.37
C TYR A 6 24.29 -11.51 -15.83
N SER A 7 24.15 -12.27 -14.74
CA SER A 7 22.92 -12.28 -13.94
C SER A 7 23.08 -11.31 -12.78
N TRP A 8 22.37 -10.18 -12.84
CA TRP A 8 22.25 -9.27 -11.70
C TRP A 8 21.20 -9.83 -10.75
N VAL A 9 21.66 -10.48 -9.68
CA VAL A 9 20.81 -10.84 -8.53
C VAL A 9 20.73 -9.60 -7.65
N GLU A 10 19.76 -8.73 -7.91
CA GLU A 10 19.43 -7.64 -7.01
C GLU A 10 18.77 -8.26 -5.77
N ARG A 11 19.61 -8.56 -4.76
CA ARG A 11 19.12 -8.83 -3.42
C ARG A 11 18.58 -7.51 -2.91
N HIS A 12 17.32 -7.20 -3.19
CA HIS A 12 16.59 -6.31 -2.31
C HIS A 12 16.42 -7.08 -1.00
N PRO A 13 17.17 -6.78 0.08
CA PRO A 13 16.74 -7.24 1.38
C PRO A 13 15.37 -6.62 1.57
N ARG A 14 14.30 -7.41 1.47
CA ARG A 14 12.99 -6.97 1.97
C ARG A 14 13.24 -6.73 3.46
N PRO A 15 13.23 -5.49 3.95
CA PRO A 15 13.29 -5.28 5.38
C PRO A 15 12.02 -5.96 5.90
N SER A 16 12.18 -7.09 6.56
CA SER A 16 11.11 -7.69 7.33
C SER A 16 11.01 -6.86 8.61
N SER A 17 10.68 -5.58 8.47
CA SER A 17 10.38 -4.73 9.59
C SER A 17 9.11 -5.27 10.24
N PRO A 18 9.05 -5.32 11.58
CA PRO A 18 7.81 -5.65 12.28
C PRO A 18 6.72 -4.71 11.75
N ARG A 19 5.58 -5.29 11.38
CA ARG A 19 4.49 -4.55 10.75
C ARG A 19 3.87 -3.64 11.80
N SER A 20 4.19 -2.35 11.80
CA SER A 20 3.45 -1.40 12.63
C SER A 20 1.97 -1.40 12.22
N PRO A 21 1.04 -1.16 13.17
CA PRO A 21 -0.37 -0.96 12.83
C PRO A 21 -0.49 0.10 11.75
N LEU A 22 -1.08 -0.27 10.61
CA LEU A 22 -1.27 0.65 9.50
C LEU A 22 -2.54 1.46 9.73
N ALA A 23 -2.48 2.75 9.41
CA ALA A 23 -3.59 3.68 9.52
C ALA A 23 -3.59 4.63 8.31
N LEU A 24 -4.58 5.52 8.23
CA LEU A 24 -4.62 6.53 7.17
C LEU A 24 -3.40 7.47 7.18
N GLY A 25 -2.76 7.65 8.34
CA GLY A 25 -1.50 8.40 8.47
C GLY A 25 -0.24 7.61 8.08
N SER A 26 -0.36 6.33 7.70
CA SER A 26 0.78 5.54 7.24
C SER A 26 1.28 6.05 5.89
N GLY A 27 2.60 5.98 5.70
CA GLY A 27 3.24 6.34 4.44
C GLY A 27 2.76 5.44 3.29
N LEU A 28 2.51 6.03 2.13
CA LEU A 28 2.17 5.31 0.89
C LEU A 28 3.23 4.30 0.50
N ASP A 29 4.50 4.58 0.79
CA ASP A 29 5.62 3.66 0.60
C ASP A 29 5.47 2.39 1.45
N THR A 30 5.08 2.54 2.71
CA THR A 30 4.81 1.39 3.59
C THR A 30 3.64 0.56 3.08
N VAL A 31 2.59 1.22 2.56
CA VAL A 31 1.40 0.56 2.02
C VAL A 31 1.71 -0.15 0.70
N ILE A 32 2.48 0.44 -0.22
CA ILE A 32 2.81 -0.19 -1.52
C ILE A 32 3.83 -1.31 -1.38
N ASP A 33 4.76 -1.21 -0.43
CA ASP A 33 5.73 -2.26 -0.11
C ASP A 33 5.04 -3.48 0.52
N ASP A 34 3.87 -3.29 1.14
CA ASP A 34 3.03 -4.34 1.70
C ASP A 34 1.86 -4.70 0.79
N ARG A 35 2.03 -5.77 0.00
CA ARG A 35 0.99 -6.27 -0.92
C ARG A 35 -0.37 -6.46 -0.24
N ALA A 36 -0.42 -6.94 1.01
CA ALA A 36 -1.68 -7.19 1.70
C ALA A 36 -2.36 -5.87 2.11
N ALA A 37 -1.57 -4.88 2.55
CA ALA A 37 -2.10 -3.55 2.87
C ALA A 37 -2.63 -2.85 1.61
N TYR A 38 -1.85 -2.86 0.53
CA TYR A 38 -2.26 -2.30 -0.74
C TYR A 38 -3.56 -2.92 -1.28
N GLN A 39 -3.69 -4.25 -1.21
CA GLN A 39 -4.92 -4.95 -1.60
C GLN A 39 -6.09 -4.57 -0.70
N ALA A 40 -5.89 -4.55 0.62
CA ALA A 40 -6.92 -4.16 1.58
C ALA A 40 -7.48 -2.74 1.31
N VAL A 41 -6.61 -1.78 1.00
CA VAL A 41 -7.03 -0.42 0.63
C VAL A 41 -7.88 -0.43 -0.65
N LEU A 42 -7.43 -1.12 -1.70
CA LEU A 42 -8.17 -1.15 -2.96
C LEU A 42 -9.50 -1.88 -2.83
N ASP A 43 -9.54 -3.00 -2.11
CA ASP A 43 -10.76 -3.77 -1.88
C ASP A 43 -11.77 -2.98 -1.04
N ALA A 44 -11.31 -2.22 -0.04
CA ALA A 44 -12.14 -1.30 0.72
C ALA A 44 -12.77 -0.20 -0.14
N ILE A 45 -11.98 0.45 -1.01
CA ILE A 45 -12.50 1.47 -1.92
C ILE A 45 -13.46 0.83 -2.92
N ARG A 46 -13.11 -0.33 -3.48
CA ARG A 46 -13.92 -1.07 -4.46
C ARG A 46 -15.26 -1.52 -3.88
N GLY A 47 -15.31 -1.86 -2.59
CA GLY A 47 -16.56 -2.20 -1.90
C GLY A 47 -17.57 -1.05 -1.84
N ILE A 48 -17.12 0.19 -2.04
CA ILE A 48 -17.98 1.39 -2.12
C ILE A 48 -18.14 1.85 -3.57
N ASP A 49 -17.04 1.99 -4.29
CA ASP A 49 -16.98 2.52 -5.65
C ASP A 49 -15.80 1.91 -6.41
N GLU A 50 -16.10 0.97 -7.29
CA GLU A 50 -15.11 0.28 -8.12
C GLU A 50 -14.38 1.22 -9.08
N VAL A 51 -15.08 2.19 -9.67
CA VAL A 51 -14.49 3.16 -10.60
C VAL A 51 -13.47 4.02 -9.86
N ARG A 52 -13.81 4.42 -8.63
CA ARG A 52 -12.90 5.16 -7.76
C ARG A 52 -11.68 4.33 -7.36
N ALA A 53 -11.83 3.04 -7.10
CA ALA A 53 -10.70 2.17 -6.77
C ALA A 53 -9.70 2.07 -7.94
N GLU A 54 -10.20 1.91 -9.17
CA GLU A 54 -9.35 1.93 -10.36
C GLU A 54 -8.69 3.28 -10.59
N ALA A 55 -9.45 4.37 -10.48
CA ALA A 55 -8.94 5.72 -10.62
C ALA A 55 -7.86 6.01 -9.56
N PHE A 56 -8.08 5.62 -8.31
CA PHE A 56 -7.13 5.78 -7.22
C PHE A 56 -5.83 5.04 -7.51
N ARG A 57 -5.91 3.77 -7.94
CA ARG A 57 -4.72 2.99 -8.33
C ARG A 57 -3.92 3.64 -9.45
N ARG A 58 -4.59 4.17 -10.48
CA ARG A 58 -3.93 4.74 -11.66
C ARG A 58 -3.37 6.15 -11.44
N THR A 59 -4.02 6.94 -10.59
CA THR A 59 -3.69 8.37 -10.38
C THR A 59 -2.81 8.61 -9.15
N THR A 60 -2.80 7.68 -8.19
CA THR A 60 -1.99 7.83 -6.97
C THR A 60 -0.52 7.63 -7.29
N ARG A 61 0.27 8.65 -6.97
CA ARG A 61 1.73 8.55 -6.94
C ARG A 61 2.16 7.94 -5.60
N TRP A 62 2.75 6.76 -5.69
CA TRP A 62 3.29 6.01 -4.55
C TRP A 62 4.75 6.39 -4.37
N TRP A 63 5.00 7.34 -3.47
CA TRP A 63 6.33 7.86 -3.16
C TRP A 63 6.53 7.96 -1.65
N ARG A 64 7.80 7.92 -1.23
CA ARG A 64 8.18 8.07 0.18
C ARG A 64 7.86 9.47 0.68
N GLY A 65 7.44 9.57 1.95
CA GLY A 65 7.15 10.85 2.61
C GLY A 65 5.76 11.42 2.35
N ARG A 66 4.85 10.61 1.81
CA ARG A 66 3.44 10.97 1.61
C ARG A 66 2.54 10.01 2.33
N GLU A 67 1.55 10.53 3.03
CA GLU A 67 0.60 9.71 3.78
C GLU A 67 -0.52 9.20 2.89
N LEU A 68 -1.11 8.05 3.26
CA LEU A 68 -2.27 7.48 2.58
C LEU A 68 -3.49 8.42 2.62
N ARG A 69 -3.57 9.28 3.64
CA ARG A 69 -4.61 10.29 3.80
C ARG A 69 -4.57 11.38 2.73
N GLU A 70 -3.40 11.74 2.20
CA GLU A 70 -3.29 12.80 1.18
C GLU A 70 -4.04 12.51 -0.12
N PRO A 71 -3.85 11.37 -0.81
CA PRO A 71 -4.62 11.07 -2.02
C PRO A 71 -6.10 10.79 -1.71
N LEU A 72 -6.44 10.53 -0.45
CA LEU A 72 -7.81 10.34 0.03
C LEU A 72 -8.42 11.61 0.65
N ASP A 73 -7.75 12.76 0.59
CA ASP A 73 -8.23 14.00 1.24
C ASP A 73 -9.58 14.46 0.69
N LYS A 74 -9.82 14.24 -0.60
CA LYS A 74 -11.11 14.48 -1.28
C LYS A 74 -12.05 13.26 -1.28
N ALA A 75 -11.72 12.22 -0.51
CA ALA A 75 -12.56 11.05 -0.38
C ALA A 75 -13.71 11.30 0.61
N PRO A 76 -14.92 10.78 0.33
CA PRO A 76 -15.99 10.79 1.29
C PRO A 76 -15.57 10.08 2.59
N LEU A 77 -16.04 10.56 3.73
CA LEU A 77 -15.87 9.92 5.05
C LEU A 77 -16.15 8.40 5.06
N PRO A 78 -17.18 7.89 4.36
CA PRO A 78 -17.39 6.44 4.21
C PRO A 78 -16.19 5.69 3.63
N VAL A 79 -15.50 6.27 2.64
CA VAL A 79 -14.32 5.67 2.01
C VAL A 79 -13.15 5.65 2.99
N LEU A 80 -12.93 6.74 3.72
CA LEU A 80 -11.88 6.81 4.75
C LEU A 80 -12.09 5.74 5.83
N THR A 81 -13.32 5.63 6.35
CA THR A 81 -13.68 4.66 7.39
C THR A 81 -13.55 3.23 6.89
N ALA A 82 -13.99 2.97 5.65
CA ALA A 82 -13.90 1.65 5.04
C ALA A 82 -12.45 1.22 4.77
N VAL A 83 -11.54 2.15 4.50
CA VAL A 83 -10.11 1.88 4.32
C VAL A 83 -9.41 1.68 5.66
N GLU A 84 -9.76 2.46 6.68
CA GLU A 84 -9.12 2.40 8.00
C GLU A 84 -9.37 1.08 8.72
N LYS A 85 -10.60 0.55 8.64
CA LYS A 85 -10.98 -0.72 9.28
C LYS A 85 -10.08 -1.92 8.86
N PRO A 86 -9.97 -2.28 7.57
CA PRO A 86 -9.16 -3.40 7.15
C PRO A 86 -7.67 -3.16 7.37
N LEU A 87 -7.20 -1.90 7.36
CA LEU A 87 -5.81 -1.60 7.73
C LEU A 87 -5.50 -1.95 9.19
N GLY A 88 -6.43 -1.66 10.11
CA GLY A 88 -6.34 -2.03 11.52
C GLY A 88 -6.50 -3.53 11.79
N ASP A 89 -7.29 -4.23 10.96
CA ASP A 89 -7.53 -5.67 11.08
C ASP A 89 -6.41 -6.52 10.45
N LEU A 90 -5.44 -5.91 9.75
CA LEU A 90 -4.33 -6.67 9.14
C LEU A 90 -3.49 -7.31 10.24
N PRO A 91 -3.22 -8.63 10.16
CA PRO A 91 -2.42 -9.31 11.16
C PRO A 91 -1.05 -8.63 11.22
N THR A 92 -0.75 -8.09 12.40
CA THR A 92 0.56 -7.63 12.80
C THR A 92 1.47 -8.85 12.69
N ARG A 93 2.36 -8.88 11.69
CA ARG A 93 3.34 -9.97 11.58
C ARG A 93 4.39 -9.73 12.65
N ASP A 94 4.09 -10.25 13.84
CA ASP A 94 5.00 -10.38 14.96
C ASP A 94 5.99 -11.51 14.63
N ARG A 95 7.27 -11.32 14.92
CA ARG A 95 8.31 -12.35 14.77
C ARG A 95 8.98 -12.58 16.11
#